data_AF-A0A962S866-F1
#
_entry.id   AF-A0A962S866-F1
#
_cell.length_a   1.000
_cell.length_b   1.000
_cell.length_c   1.000
_cell.angle_alpha   90.00
_cell.angle_beta   90.00
_cell.angle_gamma   90.00
#
_symmetry.space_group_name_H-M   'P 1'
#
loop_
_entity.id
_entity.type
_entity.pdbx_description
1 polymer ?
#
loop_
_entity_poly.entity_id
_entity_poly.type
_entity_poly.pdbx_seq_one_letter_code
_entity_poly.pdbx_strand_id
1 'polypeptide(L)'
;MTSRLIKTTALLFSTLGLLACQSDNGISADVAGPADIDVQLAPAFGNLVFESPLALIPDPGNSNRYYVVERGGRVFRVDSTNPDDTSRLLYLDISAHVDDTFEGGLLSVALHPAFTDNGKVFVSYTESPQAGSNAALNSVISVLTQDPANGLADIASEQRLLEHAQPQANHNGGHILFGPDSYLYIGFGDGGGGGDPQGNAQNSATLLGSLLRIDVNTASPYAIPADNPL
;
A
#
# COMPACT_ATOMS: atom_id res chain seq x y z
N MET A 1 -18.64 39.26 60.92
CA MET A 1 -19.65 38.51 60.14
C MET A 1 -18.97 37.24 59.63
N THR A 2 -19.52 36.10 60.07
CA THR A 2 -19.20 34.67 59.88
C THR A 2 -18.40 34.30 58.60
N SER A 3 -17.20 33.69 58.61
CA SER A 3 -16.71 32.37 59.13
C SER A 3 -17.41 31.17 58.45
N ARG A 4 -16.76 30.22 57.74
CA ARG A 4 -15.64 29.28 58.07
C ARG A 4 -14.96 28.84 56.74
N LEU A 5 -13.63 28.69 56.54
CA LEU A 5 -12.51 27.95 57.15
C LEU A 5 -12.46 26.43 56.88
N ILE A 6 -11.25 25.93 56.51
CA ILE A 6 -10.65 24.56 56.68
C ILE A 6 -10.78 23.59 55.48
N LYS A 7 -9.77 22.86 54.94
CA LYS A 7 -8.35 22.61 55.29
C LYS A 7 -7.55 22.06 54.08
N THR A 8 -6.26 22.37 54.12
CA THR A 8 -5.08 21.83 53.46
C THR A 8 -4.92 20.30 53.60
N THR A 9 -4.34 19.62 52.61
CA THR A 9 -3.52 18.41 52.85
C THR A 9 -2.43 18.32 51.79
N ALA A 10 -1.19 18.64 52.19
CA ALA A 10 0.02 18.29 51.47
C ALA A 10 0.50 16.93 51.99
N LEU A 11 0.79 15.99 51.09
CA LEU A 11 1.39 14.72 51.45
C LEU A 11 2.91 14.84 51.25
N LEU A 12 3.64 14.98 52.36
CA LEU A 12 5.08 14.76 52.41
C LEU A 12 5.32 13.24 52.37
N PHE A 13 5.99 12.75 51.33
CA PHE A 13 6.60 11.43 51.37
C PHE A 13 7.87 11.51 52.22
N SER A 14 7.84 10.84 53.38
CA SER A 14 9.02 10.64 54.21
C SER A 14 9.85 9.50 53.63
N THR A 15 11.11 9.81 53.33
CA THR A 15 12.16 8.86 52.98
C THR A 15 12.51 8.01 54.20
N LEU A 16 12.21 6.72 54.15
CA LEU A 16 12.76 5.74 55.07
C LEU A 16 13.94 5.06 54.38
N GLY A 17 15.15 5.49 54.73
CA GLY A 17 16.38 4.83 54.31
C GLY A 17 16.57 3.53 55.07
N LEU A 18 16.65 2.41 54.34
CA LEU A 18 17.37 1.23 54.80
C LEU A 18 18.65 1.08 53.96
N LEU A 19 19.78 1.13 54.65
CA LEU A 19 21.08 0.69 54.14
C LEU A 19 21.13 -0.85 54.11
N ALA A 20 21.58 -1.41 52.98
CA ALA A 20 22.36 -2.65 52.77
C ALA A 20 22.00 -3.21 51.38
N CYS A 21 22.89 -3.56 50.43
CA CYS A 21 24.35 -3.64 50.36
C CYS A 21 24.78 -3.12 48.97
N GLN A 22 25.80 -2.26 48.91
CA GLN A 22 26.53 -2.00 47.68
C GLN A 22 27.47 -3.17 47.39
N SER A 23 27.27 -3.83 46.25
CA SER A 23 28.38 -4.36 45.47
C SER A 23 28.44 -3.52 44.20
N ASP A 24 29.33 -2.54 44.20
CA ASP A 24 29.66 -1.72 43.04
C ASP A 24 30.25 -2.62 41.94
N ASN A 25 29.43 -2.96 40.96
CA ASN A 25 29.87 -3.23 39.60
C ASN A 25 29.23 -2.16 38.72
N GLY A 26 29.84 -0.97 38.75
CA GLY A 26 29.43 0.18 37.96
C GLY A 26 29.55 -0.12 36.46
N ILE A 27 28.43 -0.54 35.88
CA ILE A 27 28.07 -0.27 34.49
C ILE A 27 26.62 0.21 34.53
N SER A 28 26.43 1.48 34.88
CA SER A 28 25.17 2.16 34.57
C SER A 28 25.16 2.37 33.07
N ALA A 29 24.64 1.39 32.33
CA ALA A 29 24.23 1.63 30.97
C ALA A 29 23.02 2.58 31.04
N ASP A 30 23.29 3.88 30.96
CA ASP A 30 22.29 4.83 30.47
C ASP A 30 21.98 4.41 29.02
N VAL A 31 21.07 3.45 28.87
CA VAL A 31 20.41 3.23 27.61
C VAL A 31 19.52 4.44 27.45
N ALA A 32 20.01 5.46 26.75
CA ALA A 32 19.18 6.54 26.27
C ALA A 32 17.98 5.91 25.58
N GLY A 33 16.77 6.18 26.09
CA GLY A 33 15.55 5.79 25.40
C GLY A 33 15.57 6.35 23.97
N PRO A 34 14.80 5.75 23.04
CA PRO A 34 14.69 6.33 21.70
C PRO A 34 14.36 7.81 21.85
N ALA A 35 15.16 8.67 21.23
CA ALA A 35 14.92 10.10 21.26
C ALA A 35 13.46 10.36 20.86
N ASP A 36 12.76 11.20 21.62
CA ASP A 36 11.42 11.62 21.26
C ASP A 36 11.48 12.30 19.89
N ILE A 37 10.98 11.63 18.86
CA ILE A 37 10.88 12.19 17.51
C ILE A 37 9.68 13.14 17.54
N ASP A 38 9.95 14.45 17.48
CA ASP A 38 8.88 15.44 17.28
C ASP A 38 8.34 15.31 15.86
N VAL A 39 7.11 14.80 15.72
CA VAL A 39 6.42 14.63 14.44
C VAL A 39 5.38 15.74 14.29
N GLN A 40 5.57 16.60 13.30
CA GLN A 40 4.60 17.63 12.94
C GLN A 40 3.87 17.22 11.65
N LEU A 41 2.54 17.32 11.67
CA LEU A 41 1.71 17.10 10.49
C LEU A 41 1.48 18.44 9.79
N ALA A 42 1.76 18.48 8.49
CA ALA A 42 1.46 19.63 7.63
C ALA A 42 0.65 19.15 6.41
N PRO A 43 -0.30 19.96 5.88
CA PRO A 43 -0.94 19.66 4.62
C PRO A 43 0.09 19.56 3.49
N ALA A 44 0.12 18.45 2.77
CA ALA A 44 0.97 18.27 1.59
C ALA A 44 0.27 18.67 0.27
N PHE A 45 -1.06 18.53 0.23
CA PHE A 45 -1.91 18.71 -0.96
C PHE A 45 -3.20 19.46 -0.60
N GLY A 46 -3.07 20.61 0.08
CA GLY A 46 -4.15 21.23 0.86
C GLY A 46 -5.42 21.59 0.07
N ASN A 47 -5.29 21.89 -1.22
CA ASN A 47 -6.40 22.28 -2.08
C ASN A 47 -6.80 21.22 -3.13
N LEU A 48 -6.14 20.05 -3.13
CA LEU A 48 -6.47 18.97 -4.05
C LEU A 48 -7.57 18.07 -3.48
N VAL A 49 -8.47 17.63 -4.34
CA VAL A 49 -9.56 16.70 -4.01
C VAL A 49 -9.38 15.44 -4.84
N PHE A 50 -9.52 14.29 -4.18
CA PHE A 50 -9.44 12.97 -4.79
C PHE A 50 -10.71 12.16 -4.50
N GLU A 51 -11.09 11.30 -5.42
CA GLU A 51 -12.26 10.42 -5.33
C GLU A 51 -11.80 9.02 -4.90
N SER A 52 -12.13 8.62 -3.67
CA SER A 52 -11.73 7.32 -3.09
C SER A 52 -10.23 6.98 -3.33
N PRO A 53 -9.29 7.83 -2.87
CA PRO A 53 -7.87 7.54 -3.02
C PRO A 53 -7.47 6.31 -2.20
N LEU A 54 -6.67 5.43 -2.79
CA LEU A 54 -6.18 4.20 -2.16
C LEU A 54 -4.68 4.24 -1.86
N ALA A 55 -3.89 4.92 -2.68
CA ALA A 55 -2.44 4.95 -2.52
C ALA A 55 -1.83 6.27 -2.99
N LEU A 56 -0.68 6.60 -2.39
CA LEU A 56 0.22 7.68 -2.79
C LEU A 56 1.60 7.05 -3.06
N ILE A 57 2.06 7.09 -4.31
CA ILE A 57 3.29 6.43 -4.74
C ILE A 57 4.33 7.50 -5.10
N PRO A 58 5.53 7.50 -4.50
CA PRO A 58 6.58 8.45 -4.86
C PRO A 58 7.14 8.16 -6.26
N ASP A 59 7.45 9.21 -7.02
CA ASP A 59 8.21 9.10 -8.27
C ASP A 59 9.70 8.85 -7.94
N PRO A 60 10.31 7.74 -8.41
CA PRO A 60 11.70 7.44 -8.12
C PRO A 60 12.70 8.42 -8.76
N GLY A 61 12.28 9.17 -9.79
CA GLY A 61 13.08 10.19 -10.47
C GLY A 61 12.84 11.61 -9.96
N ASN A 62 11.85 11.85 -9.09
CA ASN A 62 11.53 13.17 -8.55
C ASN A 62 10.98 13.09 -7.12
N SER A 63 11.78 13.51 -6.14
CA SER A 63 11.45 13.44 -4.71
C SER A 63 10.25 14.28 -4.27
N ASN A 64 9.79 15.22 -5.10
CA ASN A 64 8.63 16.06 -4.82
C ASN A 64 7.41 15.65 -5.63
N ARG A 65 7.42 14.50 -6.30
CA ARG A 65 6.33 14.07 -7.18
C ARG A 65 5.77 12.75 -6.71
N TYR A 66 4.44 12.65 -6.82
CA TYR A 66 3.69 11.49 -6.40
C TYR A 66 2.60 11.14 -7.40
N TYR A 67 2.18 9.88 -7.36
CA TYR A 67 1.04 9.35 -8.08
C TYR A 67 -0.04 8.95 -7.07
N VAL A 68 -1.21 9.59 -7.17
CA VAL A 68 -2.38 9.28 -6.36
C VAL A 68 -3.26 8.33 -7.13
N VAL A 69 -3.51 7.16 -6.55
CA VAL A 69 -4.33 6.10 -7.14
C VAL A 69 -5.75 6.24 -6.61
N GLU A 70 -6.72 6.42 -7.49
CA GLU A 70 -8.15 6.43 -7.16
C GLU A 70 -8.78 5.07 -7.51
N ARG A 71 -9.60 4.55 -6.60
CA ARG A 71 -10.24 3.22 -6.76
C ARG A 71 -11.00 3.08 -8.08
N GLY A 72 -11.57 4.16 -8.60
CA GLY A 72 -12.33 4.18 -9.86
C GLY A 72 -11.49 4.02 -11.13
N GLY A 73 -10.19 3.75 -11.04
CA GLY A 73 -9.35 3.47 -12.21
C GLY A 73 -8.57 4.66 -12.75
N ARG A 74 -8.43 5.74 -11.98
CA ARG A 74 -7.64 6.91 -12.37
C ARG A 74 -6.40 7.04 -11.51
N VAL A 75 -5.30 7.47 -12.13
CA VAL A 75 -4.08 7.84 -11.43
C VAL A 75 -3.75 9.28 -11.75
N PHE A 76 -3.54 10.09 -10.72
CA PHE A 76 -3.15 11.49 -10.85
C PHE A 76 -1.70 11.70 -10.42
N ARG A 77 -0.92 12.37 -11.26
CA ARG A 77 0.42 12.85 -10.91
C ARG A 77 0.33 14.24 -10.31
N VAL A 78 0.92 14.43 -9.14
CA VAL A 78 0.90 15.67 -8.35
C VAL A 78 2.30 15.97 -7.82
N ASP A 79 2.63 17.24 -7.68
CA ASP A 79 3.89 17.68 -7.07
C ASP A 79 3.60 18.29 -5.67
N SER A 80 4.48 18.03 -4.70
CA SER A 80 4.35 18.46 -3.29
C SER A 80 5.20 19.70 -2.98
N THR A 81 5.56 20.49 -3.98
CA THR A 81 6.45 21.66 -3.82
C THR A 81 5.73 22.87 -3.22
N ASN A 82 4.41 22.96 -3.39
CA ASN A 82 3.56 24.00 -2.86
C ASN A 82 2.23 23.39 -2.38
N PRO A 83 1.88 23.46 -1.08
CA PRO A 83 0.63 22.89 -0.57
C PRO A 83 -0.62 23.59 -1.10
N ASP A 84 -0.48 24.81 -1.63
CA ASP A 84 -1.57 25.55 -2.26
C ASP A 84 -1.76 25.22 -3.74
N ASP A 85 -0.86 24.42 -4.34
CA ASP A 85 -1.00 23.99 -5.72
C ASP A 85 -2.25 23.11 -5.89
N THR A 86 -3.01 23.42 -6.93
CA THR A 86 -4.23 22.71 -7.33
C THR A 86 -4.04 21.93 -8.62
N SER A 87 -2.82 21.94 -9.16
CA SER A 87 -2.48 21.22 -10.38
C SER A 87 -2.40 19.71 -10.11
N ARG A 88 -3.09 18.95 -10.96
CA ARG A 88 -2.94 17.50 -11.06
C ARG A 88 -2.99 17.11 -12.52
N LEU A 89 -2.16 16.16 -12.91
CA LEU A 89 -2.15 15.60 -14.25
C LEU A 89 -2.79 14.22 -14.22
N LEU A 90 -3.77 13.96 -15.09
CA LEU A 90 -4.27 12.61 -15.30
C LEU A 90 -3.16 11.77 -15.95
N TYR A 91 -2.53 10.91 -15.16
CA TYR A 91 -1.38 10.10 -15.56
C TYR A 91 -1.78 8.81 -16.28
N LEU A 92 -2.86 8.18 -15.79
CA LEU A 92 -3.43 6.96 -16.32
C LEU A 92 -4.95 7.01 -16.10
N ASP A 93 -5.71 6.59 -17.10
CA ASP A 93 -7.16 6.35 -16.97
C ASP A 93 -7.49 4.97 -17.55
N ILE A 94 -7.87 4.06 -16.65
CA ILE A 94 -8.37 2.73 -16.98
C ILE A 94 -9.81 2.55 -16.47
N SER A 95 -10.54 3.63 -16.17
CA SER A 95 -11.86 3.53 -15.53
C SER A 95 -12.87 2.75 -16.37
N ALA A 96 -12.67 2.65 -17.68
CA ALA A 96 -13.50 1.85 -18.58
C ALA A 96 -13.26 0.32 -18.46
N HIS A 97 -12.14 -0.09 -17.86
CA HIS A 97 -11.76 -1.50 -17.66
C HIS A 97 -12.00 -1.97 -16.23
N VAL A 98 -12.29 -1.04 -15.31
CA VAL A 98 -12.42 -1.31 -13.88
C VAL A 98 -13.88 -1.56 -13.52
N ASP A 99 -14.10 -2.62 -12.74
CA ASP A 99 -15.32 -2.86 -12.00
C ASP A 99 -15.01 -2.62 -10.51
N ASP A 100 -15.52 -1.50 -9.97
CA ASP A 100 -15.25 -1.06 -8.60
C ASP A 100 -16.32 -1.49 -7.59
N THR A 101 -17.07 -2.55 -7.93
CA THR A 101 -18.11 -3.10 -7.06
C THR A 101 -17.54 -3.54 -5.72
N PHE A 102 -18.07 -2.95 -4.65
CA PHE A 102 -17.71 -3.26 -3.26
C PHE A 102 -16.24 -2.98 -2.92
N GLU A 103 -15.39 -4.01 -2.83
CA GLU A 103 -13.94 -3.86 -2.61
C GLU A 103 -13.12 -3.88 -3.91
N GLY A 104 -13.77 -4.06 -5.06
CA GLY A 104 -13.15 -3.95 -6.37
C GLY A 104 -12.66 -2.54 -6.70
N GLY A 105 -11.89 -2.42 -7.78
CA GLY A 105 -11.37 -1.17 -8.30
C GLY A 105 -10.01 -1.33 -8.97
N LEU A 106 -9.33 -0.22 -9.22
CA LEU A 106 -7.87 -0.17 -9.33
C LEU A 106 -7.29 -0.22 -7.91
N LEU A 107 -6.84 -1.40 -7.49
CA LEU A 107 -6.50 -1.70 -6.11
C LEU A 107 -5.05 -1.35 -5.77
N SER A 108 -4.16 -1.36 -6.77
CA SER A 108 -2.75 -1.02 -6.55
C SER A 108 -2.03 -0.66 -7.85
N VAL A 109 -1.01 0.18 -7.71
CA VAL A 109 -0.07 0.55 -8.77
C VAL A 109 1.34 0.41 -8.20
N ALA A 110 2.28 -0.10 -8.98
CA ALA A 110 3.69 -0.15 -8.62
C ALA A 110 4.55 0.31 -9.80
N LEU A 111 5.51 1.20 -9.54
CA LEU A 111 6.50 1.59 -10.52
C LEU A 111 7.66 0.58 -10.48
N HIS A 112 8.16 0.19 -11.65
CA HIS A 112 9.31 -0.70 -11.74
C HIS A 112 10.54 -0.10 -11.02
N PRO A 113 11.44 -0.90 -10.41
CA PRO A 113 12.66 -0.37 -9.79
C PRO A 113 13.55 0.44 -10.75
N ALA A 114 13.51 0.10 -12.04
CA ALA A 114 14.16 0.82 -13.15
C ALA A 114 13.20 1.74 -13.93
N PHE A 115 12.15 2.26 -13.30
CA PHE A 115 11.09 3.05 -13.96
C PHE A 115 11.62 4.27 -14.72
N THR A 116 12.65 4.94 -14.22
CA THR A 116 13.27 6.08 -14.91
C THR A 116 13.88 5.70 -16.26
N ASP A 117 14.26 4.43 -16.43
CA ASP A 117 14.92 3.92 -17.62
C ASP A 117 13.93 3.22 -18.56
N ASN A 118 12.95 2.48 -18.01
CA ASN A 118 12.07 1.61 -18.79
C ASN A 118 10.60 2.05 -18.81
N GLY A 119 10.19 3.01 -17.98
CA GLY A 119 8.82 3.52 -17.93
C GLY A 119 7.76 2.49 -17.55
N LYS A 120 8.11 1.32 -17.01
CA LYS A 120 7.15 0.25 -16.72
C LYS A 120 6.33 0.56 -15.46
N VAL A 121 5.00 0.49 -15.61
CA VAL A 121 4.00 0.70 -14.56
C VAL A 121 3.17 -0.56 -14.41
N PHE A 122 3.10 -1.10 -13.22
CA PHE A 122 2.30 -2.29 -12.92
C PHE A 122 1.01 -1.86 -12.26
N VAL A 123 -0.09 -2.49 -12.66
CA VAL A 123 -1.43 -2.20 -12.12
C VAL A 123 -2.09 -3.50 -11.68
N SER A 124 -2.87 -3.41 -10.62
CA SER A 124 -3.72 -4.47 -10.12
C SER A 124 -5.14 -3.93 -10.02
N TYR A 125 -6.05 -4.50 -10.79
CA TYR A 125 -7.42 -4.04 -10.83
C TYR A 125 -8.40 -5.19 -10.94
N THR A 126 -9.67 -4.94 -10.65
CA THR A 126 -10.77 -5.86 -10.92
C THR A 126 -11.58 -5.40 -12.12
N GLU A 127 -12.00 -6.36 -12.92
CA GLU A 127 -12.93 -6.15 -14.04
C GLU A 127 -14.14 -7.08 -13.89
N SER A 128 -15.16 -6.86 -14.72
CA SER A 128 -16.32 -7.74 -14.76
C SER A 128 -15.90 -9.18 -15.09
N PRO A 129 -16.57 -10.18 -14.50
CA PRO A 129 -16.20 -11.57 -14.69
C PRO A 129 -16.37 -12.00 -16.15
N GLN A 130 -15.56 -12.97 -16.57
CA GLN A 130 -15.65 -13.55 -17.91
C GLN A 130 -17.06 -14.11 -18.18
N ALA A 131 -17.54 -13.97 -19.43
CA ALA A 131 -18.86 -14.43 -19.80
C ALA A 131 -19.04 -15.93 -19.49
N GLY A 132 -20.10 -16.26 -18.75
CA GLY A 132 -20.39 -17.63 -18.32
C GLY A 132 -19.68 -18.08 -17.02
N SER A 133 -18.88 -17.21 -16.39
CA SER A 133 -18.35 -17.43 -15.06
C SER A 133 -19.41 -17.17 -13.98
N ASN A 134 -19.32 -17.92 -12.87
CA ASN A 134 -20.11 -17.66 -11.65
C ASN A 134 -19.38 -16.74 -10.66
N ALA A 135 -18.21 -16.23 -11.03
CA ALA A 135 -17.44 -15.30 -10.22
C ALA A 135 -18.13 -13.93 -10.15
N ALA A 136 -17.90 -13.19 -9.07
CA ALA A 136 -18.41 -11.84 -8.93
C ALA A 136 -17.55 -10.82 -9.71
N LEU A 137 -16.23 -11.03 -9.74
CA LEU A 137 -15.24 -10.18 -10.41
C LEU A 137 -14.12 -11.05 -11.02
N ASN A 138 -13.24 -10.43 -11.81
CA ASN A 138 -11.96 -11.00 -12.24
C ASN A 138 -10.83 -10.08 -11.80
N SER A 139 -9.82 -10.58 -11.09
CA SER A 139 -8.61 -9.82 -10.78
C SER A 139 -7.63 -9.90 -11.94
N VAL A 140 -7.02 -8.76 -12.28
CA VAL A 140 -6.03 -8.62 -13.34
C VAL A 140 -4.79 -7.90 -12.81
N ILE A 141 -3.63 -8.52 -13.02
CA ILE A 141 -2.32 -7.91 -12.82
C ILE A 141 -1.72 -7.66 -14.21
N SER A 142 -1.40 -6.40 -14.51
CA SER A 142 -0.88 -5.99 -15.81
C SER A 142 0.37 -5.14 -15.68
N VAL A 143 1.16 -5.09 -16.75
CA VAL A 143 2.19 -4.08 -16.96
C VAL A 143 1.79 -3.17 -18.12
N LEU A 144 2.03 -1.89 -17.94
CA LEU A 144 1.86 -0.79 -18.89
C LEU A 144 3.23 -0.13 -19.08
N THR A 145 3.36 0.64 -20.15
CA THR A 145 4.53 1.46 -20.43
C THR A 145 4.15 2.93 -20.47
N GLN A 146 4.97 3.77 -19.84
CA GLN A 146 4.88 5.22 -19.98
C GLN A 146 5.37 5.63 -21.37
N ASP A 147 4.54 6.38 -22.09
CA ASP A 147 4.94 6.98 -23.36
C ASP A 147 6.01 8.06 -23.10
N PRO A 148 7.23 7.92 -23.63
CA PRO A 148 8.30 8.88 -23.42
C PRO A 148 8.00 10.26 -24.04
N ALA A 149 7.08 10.37 -25.00
CA ALA A 149 6.75 11.64 -25.66
C ALA A 149 5.93 12.58 -24.78
N ASN A 150 5.06 12.04 -23.92
CA ASN A 150 4.15 12.83 -23.07
C ASN A 150 4.30 12.53 -21.57
N GLY A 151 4.99 11.44 -21.20
CA GLY A 151 5.20 11.04 -19.82
C GLY A 151 3.93 10.54 -19.12
N LEU A 152 2.97 9.97 -19.86
CA LEU A 152 1.73 9.36 -19.38
C LEU A 152 1.80 7.83 -19.55
N ALA A 153 1.18 7.08 -18.64
CA ALA A 153 1.03 5.63 -18.83
C ALA A 153 -0.07 5.35 -19.86
N ASP A 154 0.20 4.46 -20.81
CA ASP A 154 -0.71 4.17 -21.92
C ASP A 154 -1.40 2.82 -21.75
N ILE A 155 -2.73 2.82 -21.60
CA ILE A 155 -3.54 1.60 -21.54
C ILE A 155 -3.44 0.76 -22.82
N ALA A 156 -3.16 1.36 -23.97
CA ALA A 156 -2.97 0.61 -25.21
C ALA A 156 -1.68 -0.24 -25.21
N SER A 157 -0.76 0.02 -24.26
CA SER A 157 0.47 -0.76 -24.08
C SER A 157 0.31 -1.95 -23.12
N GLU A 158 -0.91 -2.22 -22.64
CA GLU A 158 -1.16 -3.26 -21.64
C GLU A 158 -0.67 -4.64 -22.08
N GLN A 159 0.11 -5.25 -21.19
CA GLN A 159 0.36 -6.68 -21.19
C GLN A 159 -0.14 -7.27 -19.88
N ARG A 160 -1.19 -8.11 -19.96
CA ARG A 160 -1.70 -8.86 -18.82
C ARG A 160 -0.69 -9.92 -18.40
N LEU A 161 -0.37 -9.93 -17.12
CA LEU A 161 0.59 -10.85 -16.51
C LEU A 161 -0.15 -12.04 -15.91
N LEU A 162 -1.10 -11.76 -15.02
CA LEU A 162 -1.79 -12.78 -14.23
C LEU A 162 -3.24 -12.37 -14.04
N GLU A 163 -4.15 -13.34 -14.17
CA GLU A 163 -5.59 -13.12 -14.00
C GLU A 163 -6.20 -14.28 -13.23
N HIS A 164 -7.19 -13.99 -12.39
CA HIS A 164 -7.97 -15.05 -11.76
C HIS A 164 -9.36 -14.57 -11.31
N ALA A 165 -10.31 -15.49 -11.36
CA ALA A 165 -11.71 -15.26 -11.00
C ALA A 165 -11.91 -15.09 -9.49
N GLN A 166 -12.52 -13.98 -9.07
CA GLN A 166 -12.86 -13.68 -7.68
C GLN A 166 -14.27 -14.17 -7.36
N PRO A 167 -14.45 -15.17 -6.47
CA PRO A 167 -15.76 -15.72 -6.17
C PRO A 167 -16.77 -14.70 -5.60
N GLN A 168 -16.28 -13.73 -4.83
CA GLN A 168 -17.06 -12.63 -4.26
C GLN A 168 -16.43 -11.28 -4.58
N ALA A 169 -17.21 -10.21 -4.44
CA ALA A 169 -16.75 -8.83 -4.65
C ALA A 169 -15.98 -8.25 -3.43
N ASN A 170 -15.63 -9.11 -2.46
CA ASN A 170 -14.93 -8.74 -1.24
C ASN A 170 -13.74 -9.67 -0.97
N HIS A 171 -12.81 -9.22 -0.15
CA HIS A 171 -11.49 -9.82 0.11
C HIS A 171 -10.73 -10.14 -1.18
N ASN A 172 -10.75 -9.21 -2.14
CA ASN A 172 -10.06 -9.40 -3.42
C ASN A 172 -8.54 -9.31 -3.24
N GLY A 173 -8.05 -8.50 -2.29
CA GLY A 173 -6.62 -8.22 -2.13
C GLY A 173 -6.11 -7.35 -3.28
N GLY A 174 -5.09 -7.80 -4.00
CA GLY A 174 -4.55 -7.11 -5.17
C GLY A 174 -3.47 -6.07 -4.88
N HIS A 175 -2.92 -5.98 -3.66
CA HIS A 175 -1.77 -5.10 -3.44
C HIS A 175 -0.55 -5.67 -4.15
N ILE A 176 0.12 -4.84 -4.95
CA ILE A 176 1.39 -5.16 -5.61
C ILE A 176 2.51 -4.23 -5.17
N LEU A 177 3.72 -4.78 -5.03
CA LEU A 177 4.94 -3.99 -4.81
C LEU A 177 6.18 -4.74 -5.29
N PHE A 178 7.25 -4.00 -5.56
CA PHE A 178 8.56 -4.60 -5.80
C PHE A 178 9.32 -4.81 -4.50
N GLY A 179 9.86 -6.02 -4.32
CA GLY A 179 10.78 -6.32 -3.23
C GLY A 179 12.19 -5.77 -3.50
N PRO A 180 13.07 -5.78 -2.48
CA PRO A 180 14.48 -5.40 -2.65
C PRO A 180 15.25 -6.36 -3.58
N ASP A 181 14.71 -7.54 -3.83
CA ASP A 181 15.19 -8.54 -4.79
C ASP A 181 14.69 -8.31 -6.22
N SER A 182 13.99 -7.19 -6.46
CA SER A 182 13.45 -6.78 -7.77
C SER A 182 12.36 -7.68 -8.35
N TYR A 183 11.77 -8.57 -7.54
CA TYR A 183 10.59 -9.34 -7.91
C TYR A 183 9.30 -8.60 -7.58
N LEU A 184 8.24 -8.88 -8.34
CA LEU A 184 6.90 -8.36 -8.07
C LEU A 184 6.20 -9.28 -7.08
N TYR A 185 5.80 -8.72 -5.94
CA TYR A 185 4.98 -9.39 -4.95
C TYR A 185 3.52 -9.01 -5.14
N ILE A 186 2.63 -9.99 -5.04
CA ILE A 186 1.19 -9.82 -5.26
C ILE A 186 0.45 -10.49 -4.10
N GLY A 187 -0.30 -9.73 -3.32
CA GLY A 187 -1.11 -10.27 -2.23
C GLY A 187 -2.57 -10.42 -2.65
N PHE A 188 -3.10 -11.64 -2.64
CA PHE A 188 -4.52 -11.90 -2.88
C PHE A 188 -5.24 -12.30 -1.58
N GLY A 189 -6.46 -11.79 -1.39
CA GLY A 189 -7.32 -12.25 -0.32
C GLY A 189 -7.93 -13.62 -0.65
N ASP A 190 -8.72 -14.18 0.26
CA ASP A 190 -9.33 -15.52 0.13
C ASP A 190 -10.50 -15.58 -0.87
N GLY A 191 -10.85 -14.45 -1.50
CA GLY A 191 -11.94 -14.36 -2.47
C GLY A 191 -13.31 -14.20 -1.83
N GLY A 192 -13.32 -13.92 -0.52
CA GLY A 192 -14.46 -13.37 0.19
C GLY A 192 -15.43 -14.40 0.75
N GLY A 193 -16.52 -13.85 1.30
CA GLY A 193 -17.38 -14.58 2.23
C GLY A 193 -16.80 -14.64 3.64
N GLY A 194 -17.65 -14.50 4.66
CA GLY A 194 -17.22 -14.51 6.05
C GLY A 194 -16.63 -15.86 6.46
N GLY A 195 -15.37 -15.86 6.91
CA GLY A 195 -14.71 -17.03 7.49
C GLY A 195 -14.15 -18.04 6.47
N ASP A 196 -13.76 -17.60 5.28
CA ASP A 196 -13.24 -18.43 4.19
C ASP A 196 -14.14 -19.65 3.87
N PRO A 197 -15.40 -19.42 3.46
CA PRO A 197 -16.37 -20.51 3.25
C PRO A 197 -15.98 -21.47 2.12
N GLN A 198 -15.07 -21.07 1.23
CA GLN A 198 -14.58 -21.88 0.13
C GLN A 198 -13.28 -22.62 0.46
N GLY A 199 -12.67 -22.36 1.63
CA GLY A 199 -11.41 -22.97 2.04
C GLY A 199 -10.28 -22.62 1.08
N ASN A 200 -10.28 -21.39 0.56
CA ASN A 200 -9.26 -20.93 -0.38
C ASN A 200 -7.95 -20.59 0.34
N ALA A 201 -8.03 -20.11 1.59
CA ALA A 201 -6.84 -19.88 2.38
C ALA A 201 -6.14 -21.22 2.65
N GLN A 202 -4.82 -21.27 2.44
CA GLN A 202 -4.00 -22.49 2.52
C GLN A 202 -4.28 -23.55 1.44
N ASN A 203 -5.06 -23.24 0.42
CA ASN A 203 -5.27 -24.13 -0.73
C ASN A 203 -4.32 -23.78 -1.88
N SER A 204 -3.24 -24.55 -2.03
CA SER A 204 -2.23 -24.34 -3.08
C SER A 204 -2.71 -24.62 -4.51
N ALA A 205 -3.94 -25.12 -4.69
CA ALA A 205 -4.55 -25.25 -6.01
C ALA A 205 -5.15 -23.93 -6.52
N THR A 206 -5.13 -22.87 -5.71
CA THR A 206 -5.68 -21.55 -6.06
C THR A 206 -4.64 -20.45 -5.82
N LEU A 207 -4.87 -19.28 -6.41
CA LEU A 207 -4.08 -18.07 -6.13
C LEU A 207 -4.65 -17.25 -4.97
N LEU A 208 -5.80 -17.65 -4.41
CA LEU A 208 -6.49 -16.94 -3.35
C LEU A 208 -5.82 -17.20 -1.99
N GLY A 209 -5.90 -16.22 -1.10
CA GLY A 209 -5.35 -16.28 0.25
C GLY A 209 -3.83 -16.45 0.25
N SER A 210 -3.13 -15.81 -0.70
CA SER A 210 -1.73 -16.05 -0.99
C SER A 210 -0.90 -14.77 -1.12
N LEU A 211 0.42 -14.92 -0.94
CA LEU A 211 1.42 -13.92 -1.31
C LEU A 211 2.27 -14.52 -2.44
N LEU A 212 2.04 -14.07 -3.66
CA LEU A 212 2.80 -14.50 -4.83
C LEU A 212 4.07 -13.67 -4.98
N ARG A 213 5.08 -14.25 -5.63
CA ARG A 213 6.34 -13.61 -6.00
C ARG A 213 6.72 -14.06 -7.41
N ILE A 214 6.76 -13.12 -8.36
CA ILE A 214 7.03 -13.41 -9.78
C ILE A 214 8.18 -12.57 -10.32
N ASP A 215 8.86 -13.12 -11.33
CA ASP A 215 9.94 -12.45 -12.06
C ASP A 215 9.46 -11.87 -13.38
N VAL A 216 9.34 -10.55 -13.42
CA VAL A 216 8.88 -9.78 -14.58
C VAL A 216 10.04 -9.27 -15.46
N ASN A 217 11.27 -9.67 -15.14
CA ASN A 217 12.51 -9.19 -15.78
C ASN A 217 13.12 -10.22 -16.73
N THR A 218 12.97 -11.51 -16.42
CA THR A 218 13.71 -12.58 -17.14
C THR A 218 12.89 -13.37 -18.14
N ALA A 219 11.56 -13.26 -18.13
CA ALA A 219 10.67 -13.92 -19.07
C ALA A 219 9.40 -13.11 -19.35
N SER A 220 8.70 -13.49 -20.42
CA SER A 220 7.40 -12.93 -20.79
C SER A 220 6.33 -14.04 -20.80
N PRO A 221 5.19 -13.88 -20.10
CA PRO A 221 4.81 -12.70 -19.32
C PRO A 221 5.58 -12.56 -17.99
N TYR A 222 6.03 -13.65 -17.39
CA TYR A 222 6.90 -13.67 -16.21
C TYR A 222 7.53 -15.06 -16.03
N ALA A 223 8.52 -15.17 -15.15
CA ALA A 223 9.07 -16.43 -14.65
C ALA A 223 8.76 -16.61 -13.15
N ILE A 224 8.94 -17.85 -12.65
CA ILE A 224 8.87 -18.16 -11.22
C ILE A 224 10.30 -18.18 -10.67
N PRO A 225 10.62 -17.37 -9.65
CA PRO A 225 11.91 -17.44 -8.99
C PRO A 225 12.21 -18.85 -8.46
N ALA A 226 13.45 -19.32 -8.67
CA ALA A 226 13.84 -20.70 -8.35
C ALA A 226 13.83 -21.01 -6.84
N ASP A 227 13.87 -19.99 -6.00
CA ASP A 227 13.83 -20.04 -4.54
C ASP A 227 12.42 -19.83 -3.97
N ASN A 228 11.38 -19.74 -4.81
CA ASN A 228 10.00 -19.78 -4.31
C ASN A 228 9.72 -21.14 -3.62
N PRO A 229 8.96 -21.13 -2.50
CA PRO A 229 8.57 -22.37 -1.84
C PRO A 229 7.65 -23.22 -2.74
N LEU A 230 7.74 -24.54 -2.60
CA LEU A 230 6.87 -25.52 -3.26
C LEU A 230 5.51 -25.64 -2.59
#